data_AF-A0A2A4QLF6-F1
#
_entry.id   AF-A0A2A4QLF6-F1
#
_cell.length_a   1.000
_cell.length_b   1.000
_cell.length_c   1.000
_cell.angle_alpha   90.00
_cell.angle_beta   90.00
_cell.angle_gamma   90.00
#
_symmetry.space_group_name_H-M   'P 1'
#
loop_
_entity.id
_entity.type
_entity.pdbx_description
1 polymer ?
#
loop_
_entity_poly.entity_id
_entity_poly.type
_entity_poly.pdbx_seq_one_letter_code
_entity_poly.pdbx_strand_id
1 'polypeptide(L)'
;MPSKLINSLSSRFRPVSGFTLIEIIVGMVMLSIALSIVSTLIAPAEQKSADQILQVKAAELGQSFLNDISSRAYDQNSDMVGGLVRCGEPSGGSNGCTLEINFGPDTGETNRGLFNDVDDFDDYSQQINANNENLHSSYSNFTIDVQVIYDGLSLGLTNNIDAKRITVTITTPLGTAIEFATHKANF
;
A
#
# COMPACT_ATOMS: atom_id res chain seq x y z
N MET A 1 -36.35 -82.96 27.82
CA MET A 1 -35.11 -83.05 27.00
C MET A 1 -35.47 -82.68 25.56
N PRO A 2 -34.68 -81.92 24.79
CA PRO A 2 -33.28 -81.53 24.98
C PRO A 2 -33.04 -80.02 25.15
N SER A 3 -31.89 -79.74 25.76
CA SER A 3 -31.19 -78.47 25.92
C SER A 3 -30.63 -77.95 24.59
N LYS A 4 -30.80 -76.66 24.29
CA LYS A 4 -29.95 -75.94 23.34
C LYS A 4 -29.05 -74.97 24.09
N LEU A 5 -27.76 -75.12 23.77
CA LEU A 5 -26.60 -74.48 24.35
C LEU A 5 -26.64 -72.95 24.20
N ILE A 6 -26.47 -72.25 25.31
CA ILE A 6 -26.16 -70.81 25.32
C ILE A 6 -24.67 -70.70 25.00
N ASN A 7 -24.34 -70.19 23.81
CA ASN A 7 -22.97 -69.82 23.46
C ASN A 7 -22.51 -68.69 24.37
N SER A 8 -21.60 -69.00 25.30
CA SER A 8 -20.88 -68.03 26.10
C SER A 8 -19.90 -67.28 25.19
N LEU A 9 -20.27 -66.05 24.81
CA LEU A 9 -19.31 -65.08 24.27
C LEU A 9 -18.41 -64.64 25.42
N SER A 10 -17.21 -65.21 25.48
CA SER A 10 -16.18 -64.79 26.43
C SER A 10 -15.67 -63.40 26.02
N SER A 11 -16.20 -62.37 26.66
CA SER A 11 -15.61 -61.03 26.65
C SER A 11 -14.23 -61.13 27.30
N ARG A 12 -13.17 -61.09 26.48
CA ARG A 12 -11.81 -60.89 26.98
C ARG A 12 -11.73 -59.45 27.50
N PHE A 13 -11.83 -59.28 28.82
CA PHE A 13 -11.40 -58.04 29.47
C PHE A 13 -9.91 -57.85 29.16
N ARG A 14 -9.61 -56.93 28.24
CA ARG A 14 -8.24 -56.47 28.03
C ARG A 14 -7.85 -55.66 29.26
N PRO A 15 -6.73 -56.01 29.94
CA PRO A 15 -6.24 -55.17 31.03
C PRO A 15 -5.93 -53.78 30.46
N VAL A 16 -6.53 -52.75 31.06
CA VAL A 16 -6.21 -51.37 30.74
C VAL A 16 -4.89 -51.06 31.44
N SER A 17 -3.82 -50.94 30.67
CA SER A 17 -2.54 -50.45 31.19
C SER A 17 -2.67 -48.95 31.43
N GLY A 18 -2.49 -48.52 32.68
CA GLY A 18 -2.39 -47.11 33.04
C GLY A 18 -1.00 -46.55 32.74
N PHE A 19 -0.90 -45.22 32.66
CA PHE A 19 0.38 -44.51 32.56
C PHE A 19 1.07 -44.48 33.93
N THR A 20 2.40 -44.55 33.93
CA THR A 20 3.17 -44.41 35.17
C THR A 20 3.27 -42.93 35.58
N LEU A 21 3.46 -42.65 36.88
CA LEU A 21 3.63 -41.26 37.36
C LEU A 21 4.78 -40.54 36.63
N ILE A 22 5.89 -41.23 36.39
CA ILE A 22 7.06 -40.67 35.72
C ILE A 22 6.78 -40.34 34.25
N GLU A 23 5.97 -41.14 33.57
CA GLU A 23 5.60 -40.93 32.18
C GLU A 23 4.73 -39.69 32.00
N ILE A 24 3.81 -39.43 32.93
CA ILE A 24 3.02 -38.19 32.95
C ILE A 24 3.89 -36.97 33.25
N ILE A 25 4.88 -37.09 34.16
CA ILE A 25 5.83 -36.01 34.45
C ILE A 25 6.68 -35.67 33.22
N VAL A 26 7.22 -36.69 32.54
CA VAL A 26 8.01 -36.46 31.33
C VAL A 26 7.12 -35.90 30.20
N GLY A 27 5.88 -36.39 30.06
CA GLY A 27 4.92 -35.90 29.08
C GLY A 27 4.57 -34.41 29.27
N MET A 28 4.29 -33.98 30.50
CA MET A 28 3.98 -32.56 30.76
C MET A 28 5.19 -31.64 30.53
N VAL A 29 6.41 -32.12 30.83
CA VAL A 29 7.65 -31.36 30.59
C VAL A 29 7.94 -31.25 29.09
N MET A 30 7.78 -32.33 28.33
CA MET A 30 7.98 -32.29 26.87
C MET A 30 6.93 -31.42 26.18
N LEU A 31 5.67 -31.52 26.60
CA LEU A 31 4.57 -30.72 26.06
C LEU A 31 4.79 -29.22 26.34
N SER A 32 5.25 -28.86 27.54
CA SER A 32 5.50 -27.45 27.89
C SER A 32 6.65 -26.86 27.08
N ILE A 33 7.74 -27.59 26.87
CA ILE A 33 8.85 -27.15 26.01
C ILE A 33 8.38 -26.98 24.56
N ALA A 34 7.60 -27.92 24.04
CA ALA A 34 7.06 -27.84 22.68
C ALA A 34 6.15 -26.62 22.48
N LEU A 35 5.20 -26.39 23.40
CA LEU A 35 4.30 -25.22 23.36
C LEU A 35 5.06 -23.90 23.48
N SER A 36 6.11 -23.83 24.31
CA SER A 36 6.95 -22.63 24.41
C SER A 36 7.62 -22.28 23.08
N ILE A 37 8.19 -23.26 22.37
CA ILE A 37 8.84 -23.04 21.07
C ILE A 37 7.82 -22.65 20.00
N VAL A 38 6.65 -23.29 19.98
CA VAL A 38 5.60 -22.97 19.00
C VAL A 38 5.05 -21.56 19.23
N SER A 39 4.83 -21.17 20.48
CA SER A 39 4.31 -19.84 20.83
C SER A 39 5.26 -18.70 20.43
N THR A 40 6.58 -18.90 20.58
CA THR A 40 7.57 -17.91 20.16
C THR A 40 7.68 -17.74 18.64
N LEU A 41 7.25 -18.73 17.85
CA LEU A 41 7.24 -18.66 16.39
C LEU A 41 5.93 -18.06 15.85
N ILE A 42 4.78 -18.33 16.49
CA ILE A 42 3.47 -17.83 16.03
C ILE A 42 3.29 -16.34 16.35
N ALA A 43 3.66 -15.89 17.54
CA ALA A 43 3.48 -14.49 17.95
C ALA A 43 4.09 -13.45 16.98
N PRO A 44 5.35 -13.60 16.48
CA PRO A 44 5.91 -12.66 15.51
C PRO A 44 5.34 -12.83 14.08
N ALA A 45 4.75 -13.98 13.75
CA ALA A 45 4.14 -14.21 12.43
C ALA A 45 2.85 -13.37 12.24
N GLU A 46 2.05 -13.22 13.29
CA GLU A 46 0.82 -12.41 13.26
C GLU A 46 1.12 -10.91 13.02
N GLN A 47 2.13 -10.36 13.71
CA GLN A 47 2.51 -8.94 13.55
C GLN A 47 3.03 -8.64 12.14
N LYS A 48 3.85 -9.53 11.57
CA LYS A 48 4.35 -9.38 10.20
C LYS A 48 3.24 -9.53 9.16
N SER A 49 2.24 -10.37 9.42
CA SER A 49 1.11 -10.56 8.52
C SER A 49 0.22 -9.32 8.45
N ALA A 50 0.00 -8.64 9.58
CA ALA A 50 -0.74 -7.39 9.61
C ALA A 50 -0.03 -6.25 8.85
N ASP A 51 1.30 -6.16 8.99
CA ASP A 51 2.10 -5.17 8.28
C ASP A 51 2.10 -5.39 6.75
N GLN A 52 2.21 -6.65 6.30
CA GLN A 52 2.12 -7.00 4.87
C GLN A 52 0.81 -6.52 4.23
N ILE A 53 -0.32 -6.66 4.94
CA ILE A 53 -1.62 -6.19 4.44
C ILE A 53 -1.63 -4.66 4.32
N LEU A 54 -1.05 -3.93 5.27
CA LEU A 54 -0.96 -2.47 5.21
C LEU A 54 -0.08 -2.00 4.06
N GLN A 55 1.01 -2.72 3.76
CA GLN A 55 1.87 -2.41 2.62
C GLN A 55 1.16 -2.62 1.27
N VAL A 56 0.40 -3.71 1.11
CA VAL A 56 -0.40 -3.95 -0.11
C VAL A 56 -1.41 -2.83 -0.33
N LYS A 57 -2.09 -2.42 0.75
CA LYS A 57 -3.05 -1.30 0.73
C LYS A 57 -2.40 0.03 0.38
N ALA A 58 -1.22 0.32 0.94
CA ALA A 58 -0.45 1.50 0.61
C ALA A 58 -0.02 1.51 -0.86
N ALA A 59 0.35 0.35 -1.42
CA ALA A 59 0.70 0.22 -2.82
C ALA A 59 -0.50 0.43 -3.76
N GLU A 60 -1.69 -0.10 -3.41
CA GLU A 60 -2.92 0.16 -4.16
C GLU A 60 -3.26 1.66 -4.20
N LEU A 61 -3.18 2.32 -3.04
CA LEU A 61 -3.43 3.76 -2.92
C LEU A 61 -2.40 4.58 -3.70
N GLY A 62 -1.12 4.29 -3.54
CA GLY A 62 -0.03 4.98 -4.23
C GLY A 62 -0.15 4.84 -5.76
N GLN A 63 -0.42 3.64 -6.26
CA GLN A 63 -0.63 3.42 -7.69
C GLN A 63 -1.87 4.14 -8.21
N SER A 64 -2.96 4.15 -7.45
CA SER A 64 -4.17 4.89 -7.82
C SER A 64 -3.91 6.40 -7.92
N PHE A 65 -3.16 6.98 -6.98
CA PHE A 65 -2.78 8.39 -7.02
C PHE A 65 -1.84 8.70 -8.18
N LEU A 66 -0.83 7.87 -8.41
CA LEU A 66 0.05 8.04 -9.57
C LEU A 66 -0.72 8.01 -10.89
N ASN A 67 -1.70 7.12 -11.02
CA ASN A 67 -2.54 7.04 -12.23
C ASN A 67 -3.45 8.26 -12.38
N ASP A 68 -4.03 8.77 -11.29
CA ASP A 68 -4.85 9.99 -11.30
C ASP A 68 -4.01 11.21 -11.70
N ILE A 69 -2.88 11.46 -11.01
CA ILE A 69 -2.00 12.60 -11.29
C ILE A 69 -1.41 12.52 -12.69
N SER A 70 -0.89 11.36 -13.10
CA SER A 70 -0.29 11.21 -14.43
C SER A 70 -1.29 11.31 -15.58
N SER A 71 -2.60 11.19 -15.30
CA SER A 71 -3.66 11.40 -16.29
C SER A 71 -4.01 12.87 -16.53
N ARG A 72 -3.52 13.78 -15.67
CA ARG A 72 -3.72 15.22 -15.80
C ARG A 72 -2.81 15.83 -16.88
N ALA A 73 -3.10 17.07 -17.24
CA ALA A 73 -2.28 17.84 -18.16
C ALA A 73 -0.85 17.98 -17.60
N TYR A 74 0.13 18.26 -18.47
CA TYR A 74 1.49 18.46 -17.98
C TYR A 74 1.62 19.73 -17.13
N ASP A 75 0.91 20.78 -17.52
CA ASP A 75 0.98 22.15 -17.00
C ASP A 75 -0.28 22.92 -17.45
N GLN A 76 -0.70 23.95 -16.71
CA GLN A 76 -1.80 24.88 -17.02
C GLN A 76 -1.62 25.53 -18.39
N ASN A 77 -0.38 25.68 -18.84
CA ASN A 77 -0.02 26.26 -20.13
C ASN A 77 0.12 25.20 -21.23
N SER A 78 -0.12 23.92 -20.95
CA SER A 78 -0.14 22.84 -21.94
C SER A 78 -1.57 22.49 -22.38
N ASP A 79 -1.70 21.75 -23.48
CA ASP A 79 -3.01 21.22 -23.87
C ASP A 79 -3.52 20.18 -22.86
N MET A 80 -4.65 20.49 -22.23
CA MET A 80 -5.29 19.65 -21.21
C MET A 80 -5.82 18.32 -21.75
N VAL A 81 -5.99 18.19 -23.06
CA VAL A 81 -6.53 16.98 -23.72
C VAL A 81 -5.44 16.21 -24.48
N GLY A 82 -4.15 16.51 -24.22
CA GLY A 82 -3.03 15.80 -24.81
C GLY A 82 -2.84 16.09 -26.31
N GLY A 83 -2.74 17.36 -26.66
CA GLY A 83 -2.59 17.82 -28.05
C GLY A 83 -1.23 18.43 -28.37
N LEU A 84 -1.22 19.28 -29.41
CA LEU A 84 -0.01 19.66 -30.14
C LEU A 84 0.85 20.71 -29.43
N VAL A 85 0.28 21.44 -28.45
CA VAL A 85 0.93 22.60 -27.83
C VAL A 85 1.44 22.22 -26.44
N ARG A 86 2.76 22.21 -26.34
CA ARG A 86 3.51 22.02 -25.11
C ARG A 86 3.68 23.35 -24.38
N CYS A 87 3.78 23.30 -23.06
CA CYS A 87 4.27 24.49 -22.35
C CYS A 87 5.74 24.72 -22.75
N GLY A 88 6.15 25.98 -22.85
CA GLY A 88 7.42 26.40 -23.44
C GLY A 88 7.41 26.59 -24.96
N GLU A 89 6.28 26.33 -25.65
CA GLU A 89 6.16 26.48 -27.11
C GLU A 89 5.14 27.53 -27.59
N PRO A 90 5.38 28.19 -28.75
CA PRO A 90 6.62 28.17 -29.53
C PRO A 90 7.76 28.87 -28.77
N SER A 91 9.01 28.66 -29.19
CA SER A 91 10.26 29.14 -28.55
C SER A 91 10.40 30.67 -28.36
N GLY A 92 9.31 31.43 -28.49
CA GLY A 92 9.18 32.85 -28.21
C GLY A 92 8.56 33.18 -26.84
N GLY A 93 8.34 32.19 -25.96
CA GLY A 93 8.00 32.43 -24.55
C GLY A 93 6.59 32.99 -24.30
N SER A 94 5.71 32.98 -25.30
CA SER A 94 4.31 33.41 -25.13
C SER A 94 3.48 32.44 -24.27
N ASN A 95 4.00 31.24 -24.01
CA ASN A 95 3.34 30.15 -23.30
C ASN A 95 4.37 29.40 -22.42
N GLY A 96 5.03 30.09 -21.47
CA GLY A 96 6.02 29.46 -20.60
C GLY A 96 5.38 28.46 -19.64
N CYS A 97 6.07 27.36 -19.31
CA CYS A 97 5.60 26.46 -18.24
C CYS A 97 5.64 27.16 -16.88
N THR A 98 4.87 26.65 -15.92
CA THR A 98 4.87 27.12 -14.55
C THR A 98 6.28 27.01 -13.95
N LEU A 99 6.73 28.07 -13.29
CA LEU A 99 7.99 28.03 -12.55
C LEU A 99 7.79 27.13 -11.31
N GLU A 100 8.79 26.32 -10.97
CA GLU A 100 8.73 25.37 -9.84
C GLU A 100 8.35 26.04 -8.50
N ILE A 101 8.72 27.31 -8.30
CA ILE A 101 8.32 28.09 -7.10
C ILE A 101 6.82 28.40 -7.02
N ASN A 102 6.12 28.27 -8.14
CA ASN A 102 4.68 28.51 -8.28
C ASN A 102 3.91 27.20 -8.51
N PHE A 103 4.53 26.04 -8.35
CA PHE A 103 3.77 24.79 -8.32
C PHE A 103 2.78 24.78 -7.13
N GLY A 104 1.76 23.96 -7.26
CA GLY A 104 0.60 23.91 -6.39
C GLY A 104 -0.64 24.50 -7.07
N PRO A 105 -1.79 24.49 -6.37
CA PRO A 105 -3.08 24.77 -7.00
C PRO A 105 -3.22 26.17 -7.57
N ASP A 106 -3.75 26.24 -8.78
CA ASP A 106 -4.01 27.50 -9.46
C ASP A 106 -5.20 28.30 -8.87
N THR A 107 -5.35 29.55 -9.32
CA THR A 107 -6.42 30.43 -8.80
C THR A 107 -7.81 29.88 -9.11
N GLY A 108 -8.52 29.47 -8.05
CA GLY A 108 -9.86 28.89 -8.14
C GLY A 108 -9.90 27.39 -7.85
N GLU A 109 -8.74 26.76 -7.75
CA GLU A 109 -8.60 25.34 -7.47
C GLU A 109 -8.53 25.07 -5.97
N THR A 110 -9.71 24.94 -5.37
CA THR A 110 -9.86 24.77 -3.91
C THR A 110 -9.84 23.32 -3.45
N ASN A 111 -9.87 22.36 -4.37
CA ASN A 111 -9.87 20.94 -4.06
C ASN A 111 -9.29 20.14 -5.23
N ARG A 112 -8.87 18.90 -4.93
CA ARG A 112 -8.27 17.96 -5.89
C ARG A 112 -9.12 17.67 -7.12
N GLY A 113 -10.45 17.77 -7.02
CA GLY A 113 -11.34 17.58 -8.16
C GLY A 113 -11.29 18.71 -9.18
N LEU A 114 -10.74 19.86 -8.79
CA LEU A 114 -10.51 21.01 -9.66
C LEU A 114 -9.11 21.02 -10.28
N PHE A 115 -8.16 20.27 -9.71
CA PHE A 115 -6.80 20.15 -10.23
C PHE A 115 -6.84 19.59 -11.64
N ASN A 116 -6.20 20.32 -12.54
CA ASN A 116 -6.33 20.13 -13.96
C ASN A 116 -4.99 19.72 -14.61
N ASP A 117 -3.89 20.02 -13.95
CA ASP A 117 -2.55 19.63 -14.36
C ASP A 117 -1.80 18.84 -13.27
N VAL A 118 -0.51 18.56 -13.51
CA VAL A 118 0.34 17.77 -12.62
C VAL A 118 0.89 18.62 -11.47
N ASP A 119 1.25 19.88 -11.71
CA ASP A 119 1.84 20.77 -10.72
C ASP A 119 0.88 21.24 -9.64
N ASP A 120 -0.44 21.20 -9.88
CA ASP A 120 -1.46 21.43 -8.87
C ASP A 120 -1.33 20.52 -7.63
N PHE A 121 -0.71 19.36 -7.80
CA PHE A 121 -0.50 18.36 -6.75
C PHE A 121 0.79 18.56 -5.95
N ASP A 122 1.61 19.56 -6.27
CA ASP A 122 2.81 19.82 -5.47
C ASP A 122 2.45 20.23 -4.04
N ASP A 123 3.23 19.72 -3.07
CA ASP A 123 2.95 19.83 -1.63
C ASP A 123 1.53 19.37 -1.20
N TYR A 124 0.85 18.57 -2.01
CA TYR A 124 -0.46 18.02 -1.64
C TYR A 124 -0.32 16.95 -0.56
N SER A 125 -1.00 17.15 0.57
CA SER A 125 -1.04 16.20 1.69
C SER A 125 -2.46 15.98 2.20
N GLN A 126 -2.90 14.73 2.29
CA GLN A 126 -4.23 14.43 2.81
C GLN A 126 -4.42 12.99 3.32
N GLN A 127 -5.47 12.81 4.13
CA GLN A 127 -5.97 11.52 4.62
C GLN A 127 -7.32 11.15 3.97
N ILE A 128 -7.41 11.30 2.65
CA ILE A 128 -8.61 10.94 1.86
C ILE A 128 -8.26 9.93 0.76
N ASN A 129 -9.27 9.26 0.21
CA ASN A 129 -9.05 8.31 -0.90
C ASN A 129 -8.87 9.04 -2.25
N ALA A 130 -8.52 8.27 -3.28
CA ALA A 130 -8.34 8.77 -4.65
C ALA A 130 -9.63 9.29 -5.33
N ASN A 131 -10.78 9.26 -4.66
CA ASN A 131 -12.06 9.83 -5.12
C ASN A 131 -12.49 11.05 -4.30
N ASN A 132 -11.59 11.58 -3.48
CA ASN A 132 -11.81 12.72 -2.61
C ASN A 132 -12.81 12.46 -1.47
N GLU A 133 -13.02 11.19 -1.13
CA GLU A 133 -13.88 10.75 -0.04
C GLU A 133 -13.04 10.44 1.19
N ASN A 134 -13.63 10.58 2.37
CA ASN A 134 -12.97 10.13 3.60
C ASN A 134 -12.54 8.68 3.45
N LEU A 135 -11.28 8.39 3.79
CA LEU A 135 -10.79 7.02 3.85
C LEU A 135 -11.73 6.21 4.76
N HIS A 136 -12.18 5.05 4.28
CA HIS A 136 -12.94 4.11 5.11
C HIS A 136 -12.18 3.89 6.42
N SER A 137 -12.88 3.63 7.55
CA SER A 137 -12.25 3.59 8.88
C SER A 137 -11.06 2.64 9.01
N SER A 138 -10.95 1.64 8.13
CA SER A 138 -9.79 0.74 8.03
C SER A 138 -8.54 1.37 7.38
N TYR A 139 -8.66 2.58 6.84
CA TYR A 139 -7.64 3.35 6.12
C TYR A 139 -7.50 4.78 6.64
N SER A 140 -8.27 5.21 7.64
CA SER A 140 -8.26 6.60 8.16
C SER A 140 -6.91 7.08 8.72
N ASN A 141 -5.94 6.16 8.86
CA ASN A 141 -4.63 6.44 9.42
C ASN A 141 -3.51 6.38 8.36
N PHE A 142 -3.84 6.30 7.06
CA PHE A 142 -2.85 6.49 6.01
C PHE A 142 -2.74 7.98 5.68
N THR A 143 -1.51 8.46 5.56
CA THR A 143 -1.22 9.81 5.07
C THR A 143 -0.64 9.70 3.67
N ILE A 144 -1.19 10.46 2.73
CA ILE A 144 -0.67 10.62 1.37
C ILE A 144 0.03 11.97 1.31
N ASP A 145 1.25 11.97 0.80
CA ASP A 145 2.02 13.17 0.49
C ASP A 145 2.48 13.09 -0.96
N VAL A 146 2.35 14.18 -1.71
CA VAL A 146 2.74 14.27 -3.11
C VAL A 146 3.76 15.40 -3.26
N GLN A 147 4.80 15.11 -4.04
CA GLN A 147 5.80 16.09 -4.45
C GLN A 147 5.98 16.02 -5.96
N VAL A 148 6.05 17.19 -6.58
CA VAL A 148 6.26 17.32 -8.02
C VAL A 148 7.50 18.19 -8.24
N ILE A 149 8.46 17.68 -9.01
CA ILE A 149 9.66 18.44 -9.36
C ILE A 149 9.94 18.33 -10.85
N TYR A 150 10.68 19.27 -11.41
CA TYR A 150 11.26 19.07 -12.73
C TYR A 150 12.40 18.04 -12.69
N ASP A 151 12.38 17.08 -13.62
CA ASP A 151 13.35 15.96 -13.65
C ASP A 151 13.63 15.45 -15.08
N GLY A 152 13.54 16.31 -16.10
CA GLY A 152 13.84 15.94 -17.49
C GLY A 152 15.28 15.49 -17.72
N LEU A 153 16.24 16.01 -16.94
CA LEU A 153 17.65 15.68 -17.14
C LEU A 153 18.00 14.25 -16.72
N SER A 154 17.33 13.68 -15.72
CA SER A 154 17.57 12.28 -15.32
C SER A 154 17.10 11.28 -16.37
N LEU A 155 16.16 11.69 -17.24
CA LEU A 155 15.69 10.93 -18.39
C LEU A 155 16.53 11.15 -19.66
N GLY A 156 17.57 12.00 -19.59
CA GLY A 156 18.42 12.35 -20.73
C GLY A 156 17.78 13.31 -21.72
N LEU A 157 16.78 14.09 -21.29
CA LEU A 157 16.17 15.16 -22.10
C LEU A 157 17.06 16.40 -22.13
N THR A 158 16.75 17.35 -23.01
CA THR A 158 17.59 18.54 -23.22
C THR A 158 17.46 19.52 -22.06
N ASN A 159 16.24 19.71 -21.54
CA ASN A 159 15.96 20.61 -20.43
C ASN A 159 15.30 19.86 -19.28
N ASN A 160 15.50 20.35 -18.05
CA ASN A 160 14.85 19.76 -16.88
C ASN A 160 13.32 19.92 -16.94
N ILE A 161 12.84 20.98 -17.60
CA ILE A 161 11.43 21.32 -17.81
C ILE A 161 10.72 20.39 -18.79
N ASP A 162 11.43 19.48 -19.46
CA ASP A 162 10.86 18.57 -20.44
C ASP A 162 10.18 17.36 -19.75
N ALA A 163 10.36 17.17 -18.44
CA ALA A 163 9.58 16.22 -17.65
C ALA A 163 9.44 16.65 -16.18
N LYS A 164 8.32 16.26 -15.57
CA LYS A 164 8.05 16.36 -14.14
C LYS A 164 8.15 14.96 -13.53
N ARG A 165 8.86 14.81 -12.42
CA ARG A 165 8.80 13.61 -11.57
C ARG A 165 7.74 13.83 -10.51
N ILE A 166 6.80 12.89 -10.45
CA ILE A 166 5.74 12.84 -9.46
C ILE A 166 6.13 11.77 -8.44
N THR A 167 6.31 12.18 -7.19
CA THR A 167 6.60 11.29 -6.07
C THR A 167 5.39 11.26 -5.13
N VAL A 168 4.81 10.08 -4.95
CA VAL A 168 3.70 9.84 -4.01
C VAL A 168 4.24 9.00 -2.85
N THR A 169 4.16 9.56 -1.64
CA THR A 169 4.55 8.89 -0.40
C THR A 169 3.30 8.52 0.37
N ILE A 170 3.16 7.22 0.69
CA ILE A 170 2.08 6.70 1.51
C ILE A 170 2.64 6.27 2.86
N THR A 171 2.27 6.96 3.92
CA THR A 171 2.64 6.61 5.30
C THR A 171 1.56 5.74 5.92
N THR A 172 1.90 4.52 6.33
CA THR A 172 0.98 3.59 7.00
C THR A 172 0.68 4.03 8.45
N PRO A 173 -0.41 3.52 9.06
CA PRO A 173 -0.68 3.74 10.49
C PRO A 173 0.46 3.34 11.45
N LEU A 174 1.38 2.47 10.99
CA LEU A 174 2.55 2.03 11.76
C LEU A 174 3.76 2.98 11.59
N GLY A 175 3.62 4.06 10.80
CA GLY A 175 4.68 5.03 10.52
C GLY A 175 5.64 4.60 9.42
N THR A 176 5.35 3.53 8.68
CA THR A 176 6.18 3.12 7.54
C THR A 176 5.80 3.93 6.31
N ALA A 177 6.75 4.69 5.75
CA ALA A 177 6.56 5.41 4.50
C ALA A 177 6.95 4.53 3.32
N ILE A 178 6.07 4.46 2.32
CA ILE A 178 6.31 3.77 1.06
C ILE A 178 6.23 4.79 -0.06
N GLU A 179 7.30 4.91 -0.83
CA GLU A 179 7.44 5.91 -1.90
C GLU A 179 7.26 5.26 -3.27
N PHE A 180 6.49 5.93 -4.13
CA PHE A 180 6.30 5.57 -5.52
C PHE A 180 6.60 6.79 -6.38
N ALA A 181 7.33 6.62 -7.47
CA ALA A 181 7.65 7.71 -8.38
C ALA A 181 7.32 7.34 -9.83
N THR A 182 6.85 8.33 -10.59
CA THR A 182 6.69 8.24 -12.04
C THR A 182 7.10 9.55 -12.70
N HIS A 183 7.28 9.53 -14.01
CA HIS A 183 7.60 10.73 -14.79
C HIS A 183 6.47 11.04 -15.77
N LYS A 184 6.07 12.31 -15.82
CA LYS A 184 5.24 12.86 -16.89
C LYS A 184 6.15 13.72 -17.77
N ALA A 185 6.27 13.38 -19.05
CA ALA A 185 7.01 14.22 -19.98
C ALA A 185 6.10 15.26 -20.65
N ASN A 186 6.73 16.36 -21.09
CA ASN A 186 6.12 17.47 -21.81
C ASN A 186 6.07 17.12 -23.31
N PHE A 187 5.04 16.41 -23.74
CA PHE A 187 4.84 15.96 -25.12
C PHE A 187 3.40 16.11 -25.57
#